data_AF-A0A813RU14-F1
#
_entry.id   AF-A0A813RU14-F1
#
_cell.length_a   1.000
_cell.length_b   1.000
_cell.length_c   1.000
_cell.angle_alpha   90.00
_cell.angle_beta   90.00
_cell.angle_gamma   90.00
#
_symmetry.space_group_name_H-M   'P 1'
#
loop_
_entity.id
_entity.type
_entity.pdbx_description
1 polymer ?
#
loop_
_entity_poly.entity_id
_entity_poly.type
_entity_poly.pdbx_seq_one_letter_code
_entity_poly.pdbx_strand_id
1 'polypeptide(L)'
;MHELSTAANEKENDDTKTIITIDNNNSDNQEKWYTITSQVFLPFMIAGFGMVGAGLVLERVKTLNLFQEIPEIYILVPALLGLKGNLEMTLASRLSTQANIGNMDKRNELKSMIIGNIILIQLQAIVVGFLAAIVSITMGWIPQGHFNLRHALVLCSSSVSTASITSLVLGTIVIIVIVLSHKCKINPDNIATPIAASLGDLTTLSILAGIGGFLFQVIDNYTWLPIITTILFLFLIPVWIMIIIKNEYVKDVLIHGWTPIIAAMFISSAGGIILDFAIQTLRGIAVFQPVINGVGGNLVAVQASRLSTAFHRQDKSREFQNDTDYDTSTNCLDPYKVFCSKQNNSSTARVLLSLVIPGHLTFIFLIWQFTADHFRLSFPFIILYLIAALIQVIILLYIAQWMVGFVWRQNRDPDNVCIPYLTAIGDLLGTALLTSVFLILS
;
A
#
# COMPACT_ATOMS: atom_id res chain seq x y z
N MET A 1 -25.15 46.08 -33.08
CA MET A 1 -23.96 45.41 -32.51
C MET A 1 -23.93 45.47 -30.98
N HIS A 2 -24.47 46.53 -30.36
CA HIS A 2 -24.53 46.66 -28.89
C HIS A 2 -25.54 45.69 -28.22
N GLU A 3 -26.69 45.41 -28.83
CA GLU A 3 -27.73 44.53 -28.24
C GLU A 3 -27.40 43.03 -28.29
N LEU A 4 -26.60 42.59 -29.27
CA LEU A 4 -26.13 41.20 -29.36
C LEU A 4 -25.05 40.89 -28.30
N SER A 5 -24.30 41.91 -27.86
CA SER A 5 -23.29 41.76 -26.81
C SER A 5 -23.92 41.69 -25.41
N THR A 6 -25.01 42.41 -25.16
CA THR A 6 -25.74 42.33 -23.89
C THR A 6 -26.47 41.01 -23.72
N ALA A 7 -27.10 40.50 -24.78
CA ALA A 7 -27.78 39.21 -24.75
C ALA A 7 -26.81 38.02 -24.58
N ALA A 8 -25.59 38.11 -25.11
CA ALA A 8 -24.55 37.11 -24.89
C ALA A 8 -24.03 37.12 -23.44
N ASN A 9 -23.80 38.31 -22.87
CA ASN A 9 -23.38 38.47 -21.48
C ASN A 9 -24.45 38.03 -20.48
N GLU A 10 -25.73 38.29 -20.74
CA GLU A 10 -26.82 37.84 -19.87
C GLU A 10 -26.96 36.31 -19.88
N LYS A 11 -26.79 35.68 -21.05
CA LYS A 11 -26.86 34.23 -21.19
C LYS A 11 -25.67 33.52 -20.53
N GLU A 12 -24.48 34.08 -20.66
CA GLU A 12 -23.28 33.58 -19.97
C GLU A 12 -23.41 33.74 -18.44
N ASN A 13 -23.98 34.85 -17.96
CA ASN A 13 -24.25 35.04 -16.52
C ASN A 13 -25.33 34.09 -15.98
N ASP A 14 -26.34 33.76 -16.78
CA ASP A 14 -27.44 32.87 -16.39
C ASP A 14 -27.02 31.40 -16.44
N ASP A 15 -26.21 30.99 -17.43
CA ASP A 15 -25.56 29.69 -17.49
C ASP A 15 -24.56 29.53 -16.32
N THR A 16 -23.81 30.59 -15.99
CA THR A 16 -22.90 30.59 -14.83
C THR A 16 -23.67 30.52 -13.51
N LYS A 17 -24.79 31.26 -13.35
CA LYS A 17 -25.67 31.15 -12.17
C LYS A 17 -26.35 29.79 -12.05
N THR A 18 -26.71 29.17 -13.17
CA THR A 18 -27.32 27.85 -13.23
C THR A 18 -26.30 26.77 -12.86
N ILE A 19 -25.05 26.89 -13.32
CA ILE A 19 -23.94 26.03 -12.88
C ILE A 19 -23.65 26.24 -11.38
N ILE A 20 -23.62 27.49 -10.89
CA ILE A 20 -23.44 27.82 -9.46
C ILE A 20 -24.55 27.23 -8.59
N THR A 21 -25.80 27.20 -9.05
CA THR A 21 -26.91 26.59 -8.30
C THR A 21 -26.92 25.07 -8.37
N ILE A 22 -26.43 24.47 -9.46
CA ILE A 22 -26.24 23.01 -9.56
C ILE A 22 -25.07 22.55 -8.68
N ASP A 23 -23.96 23.31 -8.64
CA ASP A 23 -22.80 22.99 -7.79
C ASP A 23 -23.07 23.27 -6.31
N ASN A 24 -23.78 24.34 -5.95
CA ASN A 24 -24.20 24.56 -4.55
C ASN A 24 -25.25 23.54 -4.06
N ASN A 25 -26.07 22.98 -4.95
CA ASN A 25 -26.97 21.88 -4.60
C ASN A 25 -26.23 20.52 -4.52
N ASN A 26 -25.07 20.38 -5.15
CA ASN A 26 -24.24 19.16 -5.09
C ASN A 26 -23.16 19.22 -3.98
N SER A 27 -22.80 20.40 -3.48
CA SER A 27 -21.80 20.56 -2.41
C SER A 27 -22.27 20.08 -1.03
N ASP A 28 -23.56 19.76 -0.87
CA ASP A 28 -24.16 19.34 0.40
C ASP A 28 -24.55 17.85 0.47
N ASN A 29 -24.18 17.06 -0.55
CA ASN A 29 -24.26 15.59 -0.45
C ASN A 29 -23.11 15.06 0.40
N GLN A 30 -23.21 15.27 1.72
CA GLN A 30 -22.44 14.50 2.69
C GLN A 30 -22.68 13.01 2.41
N GLU A 31 -21.64 12.30 1.99
CA GLU A 31 -21.71 10.85 1.84
C GLU A 31 -22.14 10.25 3.18
N LYS A 32 -23.34 9.69 3.22
CA LYS A 32 -23.90 9.14 4.46
C LYS A 32 -23.03 7.96 4.91
N TRP A 33 -22.81 7.86 6.22
CA TRP A 33 -21.91 6.85 6.81
C TRP A 33 -22.20 5.42 6.32
N TYR A 34 -23.46 5.05 6.12
CA TYR A 34 -23.85 3.72 5.64
C TYR A 34 -23.41 3.45 4.19
N THR A 35 -23.32 4.49 3.36
CA THR A 35 -22.86 4.36 1.96
C THR A 35 -21.36 4.10 1.96
N ILE A 36 -20.61 4.84 2.79
CA ILE A 36 -19.18 4.63 3.01
C ILE A 36 -18.93 3.22 3.55
N THR A 37 -19.70 2.79 4.56
CA THR A 37 -19.59 1.44 5.12
C THR A 37 -19.83 0.37 4.04
N SER A 38 -20.89 0.49 3.24
CA SER A 38 -21.19 -0.50 2.20
C SER A 38 -20.13 -0.53 1.09
N GLN A 39 -19.53 0.61 0.76
CA GLN A 39 -18.48 0.69 -0.25
C GLN A 39 -17.16 0.09 0.24
N VAL A 40 -16.80 0.28 1.52
CA VAL A 40 -15.51 -0.16 2.06
C VAL A 40 -15.55 -1.58 2.61
N PHE A 41 -16.71 -2.06 3.10
CA PHE A 41 -16.83 -3.34 3.80
C PHE A 41 -16.40 -4.54 2.94
N LEU A 42 -16.94 -4.68 1.73
CA LEU A 42 -16.63 -5.82 0.87
C LEU A 42 -15.15 -5.83 0.42
N PRO A 43 -14.61 -4.71 -0.12
CA PRO A 43 -13.17 -4.50 -0.28
C PRO A 43 -12.32 -4.94 0.90
N PHE A 44 -12.67 -4.47 2.08
CA PHE A 44 -11.94 -4.74 3.32
C PHE A 44 -11.93 -6.24 3.66
N MET A 45 -13.06 -6.93 3.50
CA MET A 45 -13.15 -8.38 3.74
C MET A 45 -12.32 -9.19 2.74
N ILE A 46 -12.37 -8.85 1.45
CA ILE A 46 -11.59 -9.51 0.40
C ILE A 46 -10.09 -9.34 0.66
N ALA A 47 -9.66 -8.12 0.98
CA ALA A 47 -8.27 -7.84 1.36
C ALA A 47 -7.86 -8.67 2.59
N GLY A 48 -8.66 -8.65 3.66
CA GLY A 48 -8.36 -9.37 4.89
C GLY A 48 -8.28 -10.89 4.73
N PHE A 49 -9.10 -11.51 3.88
CA PHE A 49 -8.97 -12.94 3.56
C PHE A 49 -7.65 -13.27 2.87
N GLY A 50 -7.19 -12.40 1.97
CA GLY A 50 -5.88 -12.51 1.34
C GLY A 50 -4.74 -12.41 2.37
N MET A 51 -4.86 -11.49 3.34
CA MET A 51 -3.90 -11.34 4.44
C MET A 51 -3.88 -12.56 5.36
N VAL A 52 -5.03 -13.16 5.67
CA VAL A 52 -5.09 -14.43 6.42
C VAL A 52 -4.38 -15.53 5.62
N GLY A 53 -4.64 -15.62 4.32
CA GLY A 53 -3.93 -16.56 3.43
C GLY A 53 -2.42 -16.35 3.44
N ALA A 54 -1.96 -15.10 3.35
CA ALA A 54 -0.55 -14.74 3.43
C ALA A 54 0.06 -15.16 4.78
N GLY A 55 -0.66 -14.95 5.89
CA GLY A 55 -0.25 -15.41 7.23
C GLY A 55 -0.12 -16.92 7.34
N LEU A 56 -1.06 -17.68 6.77
CA LEU A 56 -0.99 -19.15 6.73
C LEU A 56 0.19 -19.63 5.88
N VAL A 57 0.48 -18.95 4.76
CA VAL A 57 1.69 -19.23 3.96
C VAL A 57 2.94 -18.93 4.78
N LEU A 58 3.03 -17.78 5.45
CA LEU A 58 4.19 -17.42 6.28
C LEU A 58 4.44 -18.46 7.38
N GLU A 59 3.39 -18.89 8.05
CA GLU A 59 3.44 -19.93 9.09
C GLU A 59 3.87 -21.29 8.54
N ARG A 60 3.53 -21.62 7.28
CA ARG A 60 3.99 -22.86 6.66
C ARG A 60 5.45 -22.77 6.25
N VAL A 61 5.87 -21.67 5.63
CA VAL A 61 7.20 -21.52 5.02
C VAL A 61 8.29 -21.36 6.07
N LYS A 62 7.97 -20.89 7.29
CA LYS A 62 8.94 -20.83 8.42
C LYS A 62 9.59 -22.18 8.75
N THR A 63 8.94 -23.29 8.37
CA THR A 63 9.45 -24.67 8.60
C THR A 63 10.38 -25.16 7.50
N LEU A 64 10.55 -24.40 6.40
CA LEU A 64 11.48 -24.73 5.33
C LEU A 64 12.92 -24.40 5.74
N ASN A 65 13.89 -25.21 5.30
CA ASN A 65 15.31 -25.03 5.64
C ASN A 65 15.82 -23.62 5.33
N LEU A 66 15.39 -23.01 4.23
CA LEU A 66 15.70 -21.62 3.88
C LEU A 66 15.42 -20.65 5.05
N PHE A 67 14.23 -20.74 5.63
CA PHE A 67 13.77 -19.82 6.68
C PHE A 67 14.35 -20.15 8.07
N GLN A 68 14.94 -21.33 8.24
CA GLN A 68 15.62 -21.74 9.46
C GLN A 68 17.11 -21.39 9.43
N GLU A 69 17.75 -21.53 8.26
CA GLU A 69 19.19 -21.27 8.09
C GLU A 69 19.49 -19.81 7.73
N ILE A 70 18.54 -19.11 7.08
CA ILE A 70 18.65 -17.70 6.69
C ILE A 70 17.54 -16.87 7.36
N PRO A 71 17.61 -16.60 8.67
CA PRO A 71 16.60 -15.82 9.40
C PRO A 71 16.48 -14.38 8.87
N GLU A 72 17.50 -13.84 8.21
CA GLU A 72 17.48 -12.51 7.60
C GLU A 72 16.35 -12.35 6.58
N ILE A 73 15.80 -13.45 6.05
CA ILE A 73 14.62 -13.43 5.19
C ILE A 73 13.38 -12.86 5.89
N TYR A 74 13.25 -13.00 7.22
CA TYR A 74 12.16 -12.38 7.98
C TYR A 74 12.28 -10.86 8.05
N ILE A 75 13.51 -10.33 8.00
CA ILE A 75 13.77 -8.88 7.85
C ILE A 75 13.33 -8.41 6.47
N LEU A 76 13.57 -9.24 5.45
CA LEU A 76 13.22 -8.95 4.06
C LEU A 76 11.70 -8.99 3.80
N VAL A 77 10.95 -9.86 4.50
CA VAL A 77 9.52 -10.08 4.26
C VAL A 77 8.70 -8.78 4.34
N PRO A 78 8.69 -8.01 5.44
CA PRO A 78 7.89 -6.78 5.50
C PRO A 78 8.32 -5.73 4.47
N ALA A 79 9.62 -5.66 4.15
CA ALA A 79 10.11 -4.73 3.12
C ALA A 79 9.54 -5.05 1.72
N LEU A 80 9.46 -6.34 1.35
CA LEU A 80 8.86 -6.77 0.08
C LEU A 80 7.33 -6.62 0.05
N LEU A 81 6.66 -6.91 1.17
CA LEU A 81 5.21 -6.74 1.29
C LEU A 81 4.82 -5.25 1.20
N GLY A 82 5.54 -4.39 1.93
CA GLY A 82 5.35 -2.93 1.88
C GLY A 82 5.68 -2.34 0.51
N LEU A 83 6.72 -2.84 -0.17
CA LEU A 83 7.06 -2.45 -1.54
C LEU A 83 5.87 -2.63 -2.49
N LYS A 84 5.22 -3.80 -2.45
CA LYS A 84 4.06 -4.09 -3.29
C LYS A 84 2.90 -3.12 -3.03
N GLY A 85 2.56 -2.90 -1.76
CA GLY A 85 1.51 -1.95 -1.36
C GLY A 85 1.74 -0.55 -1.96
N ASN A 86 3.00 -0.14 -2.05
CA ASN A 86 3.37 1.17 -2.58
C ASN A 86 3.32 1.21 -4.11
N LEU A 87 3.89 0.21 -4.81
CA LEU A 87 3.94 0.21 -6.27
C LEU A 87 2.56 0.05 -6.91
N GLU A 88 1.75 -0.86 -6.39
CA GLU A 88 0.46 -1.21 -6.99
C GLU A 88 -0.62 -0.19 -6.69
N MET A 89 -0.60 0.38 -5.48
CA MET A 89 -1.56 1.43 -5.14
C MET A 89 -1.27 2.71 -5.91
N THR A 90 0.00 3.08 -6.06
CA THR A 90 0.39 4.22 -6.90
C THR A 90 0.13 3.94 -8.39
N LEU A 91 0.28 2.69 -8.85
CA LEU A 91 -0.18 2.30 -10.20
C LEU A 91 -1.69 2.48 -10.37
N ALA A 92 -2.47 1.94 -9.42
CA ALA A 92 -3.93 1.94 -9.48
C ALA A 92 -4.48 3.36 -9.47
N SER A 93 -4.01 4.20 -8.56
CA SER A 93 -4.40 5.62 -8.47
C SER A 93 -4.10 6.38 -9.77
N ARG A 94 -2.89 6.21 -10.34
CA ARG A 94 -2.51 6.87 -11.60
C ARG A 94 -3.40 6.44 -12.76
N LEU A 95 -3.61 5.13 -12.94
CA LEU A 95 -4.45 4.62 -14.01
C LEU A 95 -5.93 4.96 -13.81
N SER A 96 -6.44 4.93 -12.59
CA SER A 96 -7.81 5.36 -12.25
C SER A 96 -8.02 6.83 -12.61
N THR A 97 -7.05 7.69 -12.27
CA THR A 97 -7.08 9.12 -12.65
C THR A 97 -7.12 9.29 -14.17
N GLN A 98 -6.30 8.56 -14.91
CA GLN A 98 -6.32 8.61 -16.38
C GLN A 98 -7.60 8.04 -16.99
N ALA A 99 -8.22 7.03 -16.37
CA ALA A 99 -9.52 6.50 -16.76
C ALA A 99 -10.61 7.57 -16.61
N ASN A 100 -10.62 8.27 -15.47
CA ASN A 100 -11.60 9.32 -15.16
C ASN A 100 -11.46 10.57 -16.04
N ILE A 101 -10.24 10.90 -16.49
CA ILE A 101 -9.98 12.03 -17.41
C ILE A 101 -10.35 11.67 -18.87
N GLY A 102 -10.60 10.38 -19.19
CA GLY A 102 -10.96 9.92 -20.53
C GLY A 102 -9.78 9.58 -21.45
N ASN A 103 -8.54 9.66 -20.95
CA ASN A 103 -7.33 9.32 -21.73
C ASN A 103 -7.22 7.81 -22.04
N MET A 104 -8.05 6.97 -21.41
CA MET A 104 -8.10 5.53 -21.68
C MET A 104 -8.90 5.14 -22.92
N ASP A 105 -9.62 6.06 -23.55
CA ASP A 105 -10.51 5.75 -24.68
C ASP A 105 -9.73 5.52 -25.99
N LYS A 106 -8.56 6.17 -26.11
CA LYS A 106 -7.68 6.00 -27.27
C LYS A 106 -6.72 4.82 -27.07
N ARG A 107 -6.76 3.86 -27.99
CA ARG A 107 -5.93 2.63 -27.94
C ARG A 107 -4.43 2.89 -27.85
N ASN A 108 -3.92 3.94 -28.50
CA ASN A 108 -2.49 4.24 -28.48
C ASN A 108 -2.04 4.83 -27.15
N GLU A 109 -2.83 5.75 -26.58
CA GLU A 109 -2.59 6.33 -25.25
C GLU A 109 -2.69 5.24 -24.18
N LEU A 110 -3.72 4.39 -24.24
CA LEU A 110 -3.87 3.23 -23.35
C LEU A 110 -2.65 2.29 -23.40
N LYS A 111 -2.17 1.94 -24.58
CA LYS A 111 -0.97 1.10 -24.73
C LYS A 111 0.27 1.78 -24.14
N SER A 112 0.46 3.07 -24.42
CA SER A 112 1.60 3.83 -23.89
C SER A 112 1.57 3.89 -22.36
N MET A 113 0.40 4.12 -21.76
CA MET A 113 0.20 4.13 -20.31
C MET A 113 0.47 2.77 -19.69
N ILE A 114 -0.07 1.68 -20.25
CA ILE A 114 0.12 0.32 -19.74
C ILE A 114 1.60 -0.08 -19.78
N ILE A 115 2.24 0.07 -20.95
CA ILE A 115 3.64 -0.31 -21.13
C ILE A 115 4.55 0.53 -20.24
N GLY A 116 4.34 1.85 -20.21
CA GLY A 116 5.13 2.76 -19.37
C GLY A 116 5.05 2.41 -17.89
N ASN A 117 3.85 2.15 -17.38
CA ASN A 117 3.65 1.81 -15.98
C ASN A 117 4.21 0.43 -15.61
N ILE A 118 4.06 -0.58 -16.47
CA ILE A 118 4.66 -1.91 -16.22
C ILE A 118 6.18 -1.81 -16.17
N ILE A 119 6.80 -1.09 -17.11
CA ILE A 119 8.26 -0.92 -17.13
C ILE A 119 8.74 -0.13 -15.90
N LEU A 120 8.02 0.94 -15.51
CA LEU A 120 8.34 1.69 -14.30
C LEU A 120 8.27 0.82 -13.04
N ILE A 121 7.22 0.03 -12.90
CA ILE A 121 7.06 -0.89 -11.77
C ILE A 121 8.18 -1.93 -11.74
N GLN A 122 8.57 -2.49 -12.89
CA GLN A 122 9.68 -3.43 -12.97
C GLN A 122 11.00 -2.80 -12.53
N LEU A 123 11.28 -1.57 -12.99
CA LEU A 123 12.45 -0.83 -12.55
C LEU A 123 12.44 -0.60 -11.02
N GLN A 124 11.33 -0.11 -10.48
CA GLN A 124 11.20 0.15 -9.04
C GLN A 124 11.30 -1.14 -8.21
N ALA A 125 10.69 -2.23 -8.67
CA ALA A 125 10.74 -3.53 -8.02
C ALA A 125 12.18 -4.09 -7.96
N ILE A 126 12.94 -4.00 -9.05
CA ILE A 126 14.34 -4.45 -9.08
C ILE A 126 15.20 -3.62 -8.11
N VAL A 127 15.12 -2.28 -8.20
CA VAL A 127 15.92 -1.38 -7.37
C VAL A 127 15.60 -1.58 -5.89
N VAL A 128 14.32 -1.54 -5.52
CA VAL A 128 13.91 -1.60 -4.12
C VAL A 128 14.05 -3.02 -3.55
N GLY A 129 13.79 -4.07 -4.36
CA GLY A 129 14.07 -5.45 -3.96
C GLY A 129 15.56 -5.69 -3.69
N PHE A 130 16.45 -5.13 -4.52
CA PHE A 130 17.89 -5.24 -4.30
C PHE A 130 18.33 -4.47 -3.03
N LEU A 131 17.83 -3.25 -2.85
CA LEU A 131 18.10 -2.46 -1.63
C LEU A 131 17.57 -3.15 -0.38
N ALA A 132 16.36 -3.72 -0.41
CA ALA A 132 15.78 -4.47 0.69
C ALA A 132 16.63 -5.69 1.07
N ALA A 133 17.20 -6.40 0.07
CA ALA A 133 18.13 -7.50 0.33
C ALA A 133 19.42 -7.00 1.02
N ILE A 134 20.00 -5.88 0.55
CA ILE A 134 21.18 -5.28 1.20
C ILE A 134 20.86 -4.91 2.65
N VAL A 135 19.73 -4.25 2.89
CA VAL A 135 19.30 -3.87 4.24
C VAL A 135 19.12 -5.10 5.12
N SER A 136 18.42 -6.13 4.65
CA SER A 136 18.25 -7.40 5.36
C SER A 136 19.61 -8.06 5.72
N ILE A 137 20.54 -8.14 4.76
CA ILE A 137 21.89 -8.70 4.99
C ILE A 137 22.66 -7.87 6.02
N THR A 138 22.65 -6.54 5.90
CA THR A 138 23.38 -5.65 6.82
C THR A 138 22.81 -5.72 8.23
N MET A 139 21.47 -5.73 8.37
CA MET A 139 20.79 -5.79 9.67
C MET A 139 20.92 -7.17 10.32
N GLY A 140 20.98 -8.26 9.55
CA GLY A 140 21.27 -9.60 10.08
C GLY A 140 22.72 -9.79 10.52
N TRP A 141 23.66 -9.15 9.82
CA TRP A 141 25.09 -9.24 10.14
C TRP A 141 25.47 -8.48 11.42
N ILE A 142 24.89 -7.29 11.67
CA ILE A 142 25.28 -6.42 12.80
C ILE A 142 25.22 -7.14 14.16
N PRO A 143 24.16 -7.89 14.51
CA PRO A 143 24.08 -8.59 15.79
C PRO A 143 24.97 -9.85 15.88
N GLN A 144 25.12 -10.61 14.79
CA GLN A 144 25.78 -11.92 14.82
C GLN A 144 27.28 -11.87 14.47
N GLY A 145 27.75 -10.81 13.80
CA GLY A 145 29.15 -10.62 13.42
C GLY A 145 29.66 -11.56 12.31
N HIS A 146 28.86 -12.52 11.84
CA HIS A 146 29.24 -13.48 10.80
C HIS A 146 28.61 -13.14 9.45
N PHE A 147 29.43 -12.79 8.46
CA PHE A 147 28.98 -12.58 7.09
C PHE A 147 29.04 -13.88 6.28
N ASN A 148 27.89 -14.41 5.88
CA ASN A 148 27.81 -15.58 5.00
C ASN A 148 27.50 -15.16 3.56
N LEU A 149 28.49 -15.27 2.67
CA LEU A 149 28.33 -14.94 1.26
C LEU A 149 27.20 -15.74 0.59
N ARG A 150 26.98 -17.00 0.99
CA ARG A 150 25.90 -17.83 0.42
C ARG A 150 24.54 -17.25 0.76
N HIS A 151 24.34 -16.83 2.01
CA HIS A 151 23.08 -16.23 2.44
C HIS A 151 22.82 -14.92 1.68
N ALA A 152 23.86 -14.08 1.55
CA ALA A 152 23.79 -12.85 0.80
C ALA A 152 23.37 -13.07 -0.66
N LEU A 153 23.96 -14.07 -1.33
CA LEU A 153 23.62 -14.40 -2.72
C LEU A 153 22.18 -14.92 -2.88
N VAL A 154 21.72 -15.80 -1.98
CA VAL A 154 20.33 -16.29 -2.00
C VAL A 154 19.36 -15.12 -1.75
N LEU A 155 19.62 -14.28 -0.76
CA LEU A 155 18.77 -13.12 -0.43
C LEU A 155 18.69 -12.12 -1.58
N CYS A 156 19.82 -11.72 -2.17
CA CYS A 156 19.82 -10.81 -3.32
C CYS A 156 19.06 -11.37 -4.51
N SER A 157 19.32 -12.63 -4.89
CA SER A 157 18.68 -13.23 -6.06
C SER A 157 17.19 -13.48 -5.84
N SER A 158 16.82 -14.06 -4.70
CA SER A 158 15.42 -14.33 -4.36
C SER A 158 14.62 -13.04 -4.20
N SER A 159 15.16 -12.02 -3.53
CA SER A 159 14.49 -10.73 -3.36
C SER A 159 14.18 -10.05 -4.70
N VAL A 160 15.20 -9.89 -5.55
CA VAL A 160 15.02 -9.18 -6.84
C VAL A 160 14.11 -9.95 -7.77
N SER A 161 14.25 -11.29 -7.83
CA SER A 161 13.39 -12.14 -8.64
C SER A 161 11.93 -12.09 -8.15
N THR A 162 11.72 -12.21 -6.84
CA THR A 162 10.39 -12.14 -6.25
C THR A 162 9.75 -10.77 -6.46
N ALA A 163 10.46 -9.68 -6.18
CA ALA A 163 9.95 -8.33 -6.38
C ALA A 163 9.54 -8.13 -7.84
N SER A 164 10.40 -8.49 -8.80
CA SER A 164 10.12 -8.34 -10.22
C SER A 164 8.93 -9.21 -10.69
N ILE A 165 8.92 -10.50 -10.35
CA ILE A 165 7.85 -11.43 -10.79
C ILE A 165 6.52 -11.07 -10.15
N THR A 166 6.48 -10.82 -8.84
CA THR A 166 5.25 -10.42 -8.14
C THR A 166 4.71 -9.12 -8.73
N SER A 167 5.55 -8.09 -8.88
CA SER A 167 5.09 -6.80 -9.43
C SER A 167 4.68 -6.90 -10.91
N LEU A 168 5.22 -7.86 -11.67
CA LEU A 168 4.76 -8.12 -13.04
C LEU A 168 3.38 -8.77 -13.05
N VAL A 169 3.21 -9.85 -12.28
CA VAL A 169 1.96 -10.61 -12.18
C VAL A 169 0.85 -9.70 -11.68
N LEU A 170 1.09 -9.03 -10.55
CA LEU A 170 0.05 -8.27 -9.89
C LEU A 170 -0.18 -6.91 -10.56
N GLY A 171 0.87 -6.24 -11.07
CA GLY A 171 0.71 -5.07 -11.93
C GLY A 171 -0.16 -5.36 -13.15
N THR A 172 0.02 -6.53 -13.79
CA THR A 172 -0.84 -6.95 -14.91
C THR A 172 -2.29 -7.19 -14.47
N ILE A 173 -2.51 -7.90 -13.36
CA ILE A 173 -3.85 -8.12 -12.81
C ILE A 173 -4.55 -6.80 -12.51
N VAL A 174 -3.87 -5.86 -11.82
CA VAL A 174 -4.41 -4.54 -11.48
C VAL A 174 -4.79 -3.77 -12.74
N ILE A 175 -3.92 -3.74 -13.76
CA ILE A 175 -4.23 -3.09 -15.04
C ILE A 175 -5.46 -3.71 -15.71
N ILE A 176 -5.55 -5.04 -15.76
CA ILE A 176 -6.71 -5.75 -16.34
C ILE A 176 -7.98 -5.34 -15.61
N VAL A 177 -7.97 -5.34 -14.27
CA VAL A 177 -9.12 -4.95 -13.45
C VAL A 177 -9.51 -3.51 -13.71
N ILE A 178 -8.56 -2.59 -13.81
CA ILE A 178 -8.85 -1.16 -14.07
C ILE A 178 -9.46 -0.98 -15.46
N VAL A 179 -8.87 -1.57 -16.50
CA VAL A 179 -9.37 -1.46 -17.88
C VAL A 179 -10.75 -2.11 -18.02
N LEU A 180 -10.99 -3.25 -17.35
CA LEU A 180 -12.30 -3.90 -17.36
C LEU A 180 -13.34 -3.07 -16.60
N SER A 181 -12.97 -2.51 -15.45
CA SER A 181 -13.85 -1.64 -14.65
C SER A 181 -14.26 -0.39 -15.43
N HIS A 182 -13.32 0.24 -16.13
CA HIS A 182 -13.58 1.37 -17.04
C HIS A 182 -14.58 1.00 -18.13
N LYS A 183 -14.39 -0.15 -18.79
CA LYS A 183 -15.34 -0.64 -19.81
C LYS A 183 -16.74 -0.94 -19.24
N CYS A 184 -16.81 -1.40 -18.00
CA CYS A 184 -18.06 -1.69 -17.30
C CYS A 184 -18.68 -0.46 -16.62
N LYS A 185 -18.07 0.73 -16.71
CA LYS A 185 -18.48 1.96 -16.02
C LYS A 185 -18.57 1.81 -14.49
N ILE A 186 -17.73 0.95 -13.93
CA ILE A 186 -17.56 0.78 -12.49
C ILE A 186 -16.28 1.51 -12.09
N ASN A 187 -16.29 2.22 -10.96
CA ASN A 187 -15.09 2.87 -10.47
C ASN A 187 -13.99 1.81 -10.20
N PRO A 188 -12.84 1.87 -10.89
CA PRO A 188 -11.78 0.88 -10.76
C PRO A 188 -11.20 0.80 -9.34
N ASP A 189 -11.23 1.88 -8.56
CA ASP A 189 -10.66 1.92 -7.20
C ASP A 189 -11.43 1.01 -6.22
N ASN A 190 -12.71 0.76 -6.50
CA ASN A 190 -13.56 -0.12 -5.68
C ASN A 190 -13.26 -1.60 -5.87
N ILE A 191 -12.54 -1.98 -6.94
CA ILE A 191 -12.26 -3.38 -7.30
C ILE A 191 -10.76 -3.66 -7.36
N ALA A 192 -9.96 -2.76 -7.93
CA ALA A 192 -8.53 -2.95 -8.14
C ALA A 192 -7.75 -2.93 -6.83
N THR A 193 -7.98 -1.94 -5.97
CA THR A 193 -7.28 -1.77 -4.69
C THR A 193 -7.43 -2.98 -3.76
N PRO A 194 -8.64 -3.55 -3.58
CA PRO A 194 -8.82 -4.70 -2.68
C PRO A 194 -8.26 -6.00 -3.24
N ILE A 195 -8.33 -6.19 -4.57
CA ILE A 195 -7.73 -7.33 -5.25
C ILE A 195 -6.21 -7.26 -5.14
N ALA A 196 -5.61 -6.08 -5.37
CA ALA A 196 -4.18 -5.83 -5.18
C ALA A 196 -3.77 -6.16 -3.75
N ALA A 197 -4.48 -5.60 -2.76
CA ALA A 197 -4.24 -5.85 -1.35
C ALA A 197 -4.31 -7.36 -1.02
N SER A 198 -5.40 -8.03 -1.40
CA SER A 198 -5.64 -9.45 -1.10
C SER A 198 -4.60 -10.39 -1.72
N LEU A 199 -4.34 -10.26 -3.02
CA LEU A 199 -3.47 -11.20 -3.72
C LEU A 199 -2.00 -10.94 -3.45
N GLY A 200 -1.57 -9.69 -3.33
CA GLY A 200 -0.14 -9.42 -3.42
C GLY A 200 0.69 -9.90 -2.26
N ASP A 201 0.16 -9.92 -1.04
CA ASP A 201 0.93 -10.41 0.10
C ASP A 201 1.08 -11.93 0.01
N LEU A 202 -0.02 -12.59 -0.36
CA LEU A 202 -0.06 -14.02 -0.61
C LEU A 202 0.89 -14.43 -1.75
N THR A 203 0.86 -13.73 -2.89
CA THR A 203 1.73 -14.03 -4.03
C THR A 203 3.19 -13.73 -3.72
N THR A 204 3.49 -12.61 -3.07
CA THR A 204 4.86 -12.23 -2.69
C THR A 204 5.49 -13.29 -1.80
N LEU A 205 4.81 -13.71 -0.73
CA LEU A 205 5.34 -14.73 0.18
C LEU A 205 5.48 -16.09 -0.50
N SER A 206 4.50 -16.48 -1.32
CA SER A 206 4.54 -17.75 -2.04
C SER A 206 5.70 -17.81 -3.05
N ILE A 207 5.91 -16.72 -3.81
CA ILE A 207 7.00 -16.61 -4.78
C ILE A 207 8.35 -16.52 -4.06
N LEU A 208 8.45 -15.76 -2.97
CA LEU A 208 9.66 -15.68 -2.14
C LEU A 208 10.08 -17.06 -1.61
N ALA A 209 9.14 -17.80 -1.03
CA ALA A 209 9.41 -19.13 -0.51
C ALA A 209 9.79 -20.12 -1.62
N GLY A 210 9.11 -20.06 -2.78
CA GLY A 210 9.41 -20.91 -3.92
C GLY A 210 10.80 -20.64 -4.52
N ILE A 211 11.07 -19.39 -4.90
CA ILE A 211 12.34 -19.00 -5.52
C ILE A 211 13.50 -19.12 -4.53
N GLY A 212 13.32 -18.58 -3.32
CA GLY A 212 14.33 -18.69 -2.27
C GLY A 212 14.64 -20.13 -1.93
N GLY A 213 13.61 -20.99 -1.80
CA GLY A 213 13.78 -22.40 -1.49
C GLY A 213 14.52 -23.15 -2.59
N PHE A 214 14.18 -22.88 -3.84
CA PHE A 214 14.88 -23.43 -5.01
C PHE A 214 16.35 -23.00 -5.04
N LEU A 215 16.61 -21.70 -4.92
CA LEU A 215 17.98 -21.15 -4.95
C LEU A 215 18.83 -21.69 -3.79
N PHE A 216 18.22 -21.84 -2.61
CA PHE A 216 18.87 -22.40 -1.44
C PHE A 216 19.27 -23.87 -1.64
N GLN A 217 18.42 -24.69 -2.27
CA GLN A 217 18.75 -26.09 -2.55
C GLN A 217 19.89 -26.26 -3.57
N VAL A 218 20.01 -25.33 -4.53
CA VAL A 218 20.99 -25.44 -5.62
C VAL A 218 22.30 -24.71 -5.36
N ILE A 219 22.37 -23.82 -4.36
CA ILE A 219 23.53 -22.94 -4.16
C ILE A 219 24.84 -23.69 -3.90
N ASP A 220 24.77 -24.85 -3.25
CA ASP A 220 25.94 -25.68 -2.93
C ASP A 220 26.59 -26.26 -4.19
N ASN A 221 25.79 -26.56 -5.22
CA ASN A 221 26.26 -27.12 -6.49
C ASN A 221 26.46 -26.06 -7.58
N TYR A 222 25.66 -24.97 -7.53
CA TYR A 222 25.53 -24.00 -8.61
C TYR A 222 25.55 -22.56 -8.08
N THR A 223 26.62 -22.17 -7.38
CA THR A 223 26.76 -20.80 -6.81
C THR A 223 26.71 -19.68 -7.87
N TRP A 224 27.03 -19.99 -9.12
CA TRP A 224 26.93 -19.04 -10.24
C TRP A 224 25.49 -18.65 -10.57
N LEU A 225 24.49 -19.49 -10.25
CA LEU A 225 23.11 -19.25 -10.63
C LEU A 225 22.52 -18.01 -9.93
N PRO A 226 22.53 -17.88 -8.58
CA PRO A 226 22.13 -16.66 -7.88
C PRO A 226 22.88 -15.39 -8.34
N ILE A 227 24.15 -15.53 -8.72
CA ILE A 227 24.96 -14.39 -9.17
C ILE A 227 24.46 -13.89 -10.53
N ILE A 228 24.29 -14.80 -11.49
CA ILE A 228 23.84 -14.45 -12.85
C ILE A 228 22.41 -13.89 -12.81
N THR A 229 21.52 -14.47 -12.02
CA THR A 229 20.14 -13.95 -11.88
C THR A 229 20.14 -12.52 -11.33
N THR A 230 20.90 -12.23 -10.25
CA THR A 230 21.00 -10.86 -9.73
C THR A 230 21.60 -9.90 -10.75
N ILE A 231 22.71 -10.27 -11.41
CA ILE A 231 23.36 -9.42 -12.42
C ILE A 231 22.42 -9.15 -13.60
N LEU A 232 21.69 -10.15 -14.06
CA LEU A 232 20.73 -10.02 -15.16
C LEU A 232 19.66 -8.97 -14.84
N PHE A 233 19.06 -9.03 -13.65
CA PHE A 233 18.07 -8.04 -13.24
C PHE A 233 18.68 -6.64 -13.10
N LEU A 234 19.86 -6.51 -12.50
CA LEU A 234 20.54 -5.21 -12.40
C LEU A 234 20.89 -4.62 -13.77
N PHE A 235 21.21 -5.46 -14.75
CA PHE A 235 21.47 -5.03 -16.13
C PHE A 235 20.21 -4.51 -16.84
N LEU A 236 19.01 -4.95 -16.44
CA LEU A 236 17.74 -4.43 -16.99
C LEU A 236 17.41 -3.01 -16.52
N ILE A 237 17.97 -2.55 -15.39
CA ILE A 237 17.75 -1.19 -14.85
C ILE A 237 18.01 -0.09 -15.90
N PRO A 238 19.20 0.02 -16.51
CA PRO A 238 19.45 1.06 -17.52
C PRO A 238 18.54 0.94 -18.73
N VAL A 239 18.18 -0.29 -19.14
CA VAL A 239 17.24 -0.53 -20.25
C VAL A 239 15.86 0.05 -19.93
N TRP A 240 15.34 -0.21 -18.73
CA TRP A 240 14.06 0.36 -18.30
C TRP A 240 14.10 1.88 -18.18
N ILE A 241 15.15 2.44 -17.62
CA ILE A 241 15.34 3.91 -17.54
C ILE A 241 15.29 4.54 -18.93
N MET A 242 16.02 3.99 -19.91
CA MET A 242 16.05 4.50 -21.28
C MET A 242 14.66 4.49 -21.96
N ILE A 243 13.81 3.52 -21.62
CA ILE A 243 12.45 3.42 -22.17
C ILE A 243 11.50 4.39 -21.45
N ILE A 244 11.58 4.50 -20.11
CA ILE A 244 10.69 5.34 -19.30
C ILE A 244 10.90 6.83 -19.59
N ILE A 245 12.14 7.28 -19.78
CA ILE A 245 12.43 8.70 -20.07
C ILE A 245 11.70 9.20 -21.32
N LYS A 246 11.40 8.29 -22.27
CA LYS A 246 10.65 8.61 -23.50
C LYS A 246 9.13 8.59 -23.32
N ASN A 247 8.62 8.14 -22.17
CA ASN A 247 7.20 7.98 -21.92
C ASN A 247 6.66 9.11 -21.04
N GLU A 248 5.84 9.97 -21.62
CA GLU A 248 5.31 11.17 -20.96
C GLU A 248 4.44 10.88 -19.73
N TYR A 249 3.80 9.70 -19.65
CA TYR A 249 2.91 9.35 -18.54
C TYR A 249 3.65 8.92 -17.27
N VAL A 250 4.92 8.51 -17.39
CA VAL A 250 5.68 7.91 -16.26
C VAL A 250 7.03 8.55 -16.00
N LYS A 251 7.55 9.40 -16.90
CA LYS A 251 8.84 10.07 -16.73
C LYS A 251 8.93 10.89 -15.44
N ASP A 252 7.86 11.59 -15.05
CA ASP A 252 7.90 12.45 -13.86
C ASP A 252 7.97 11.63 -12.57
N VAL A 253 7.31 10.46 -12.58
CA VAL A 253 7.37 9.51 -11.46
C VAL A 253 8.76 8.89 -11.33
N LEU A 254 9.47 8.66 -12.45
CA LEU A 254 10.86 8.23 -12.42
C LEU A 254 11.77 9.27 -11.77
N ILE A 255 11.52 10.56 -11.95
CA ILE A 255 12.39 11.61 -11.44
C ILE A 255 12.10 11.90 -9.96
N HIS A 256 10.82 11.94 -9.58
CA HIS A 256 10.40 12.43 -8.27
C HIS A 256 9.84 11.36 -7.30
N GLY A 257 9.57 10.14 -7.78
CA GLY A 257 8.85 9.11 -7.01
C GLY A 257 9.70 8.26 -6.06
N TRP A 258 11.03 8.42 -6.00
CA TRP A 258 11.90 7.50 -5.26
C TRP A 258 11.88 7.69 -3.75
N THR A 259 11.83 8.93 -3.28
CA THR A 259 12.00 9.24 -1.84
C THR A 259 10.96 8.52 -0.98
N PRO A 260 9.64 8.57 -1.28
CA PRO A 260 8.64 7.87 -0.46
C PRO A 260 8.83 6.35 -0.47
N ILE A 261 9.16 5.77 -1.63
CA ILE A 261 9.27 4.32 -1.79
C ILE A 261 10.50 3.77 -1.05
N ILE A 262 11.65 4.42 -1.20
CA ILE A 262 12.90 4.00 -0.54
C ILE A 262 12.79 4.19 0.98
N ALA A 263 12.26 5.34 1.42
CA ALA A 263 12.10 5.60 2.85
C ALA A 263 11.10 4.63 3.50
N ALA A 264 9.98 4.32 2.82
CA ALA A 264 9.04 3.30 3.26
C ALA A 264 9.71 1.92 3.40
N MET A 265 10.54 1.52 2.43
CA MET A 265 11.27 0.25 2.50
C MET A 265 12.17 0.18 3.75
N PHE A 266 12.89 1.25 4.10
CA PHE A 266 13.70 1.29 5.32
C PHE A 266 12.85 1.17 6.59
N ILE A 267 11.70 1.84 6.65
CA ILE A 267 10.78 1.76 7.81
C ILE A 267 10.19 0.35 7.93
N SER A 268 9.70 -0.26 6.85
CA SER A 268 9.19 -1.63 6.87
C SER A 268 10.28 -2.64 7.24
N SER A 269 11.54 -2.42 6.82
CA SER A 269 12.68 -3.26 7.23
C SER A 269 12.93 -3.22 8.74
N ALA A 270 12.69 -2.09 9.41
CA ALA A 270 12.74 -2.01 10.86
C ALA A 270 11.65 -2.89 11.51
N GLY A 271 10.46 -2.94 10.93
CA GLY A 271 9.42 -3.91 11.30
C GLY A 271 9.87 -5.35 11.07
N GLY A 272 10.61 -5.60 9.99
CA GLY A 272 11.25 -6.88 9.69
C GLY A 272 12.20 -7.39 10.77
N ILE A 273 13.00 -6.52 11.39
CA ILE A 273 13.88 -6.89 12.51
C ILE A 273 13.06 -7.38 13.72
N ILE A 274 11.95 -6.68 14.02
CA ILE A 274 11.05 -7.10 15.10
C ILE A 274 10.41 -8.44 14.75
N LEU A 275 10.01 -8.63 13.49
CA LEU A 275 9.40 -9.87 13.01
C LEU A 275 10.35 -11.06 13.12
N ASP A 276 11.62 -10.87 12.76
CA ASP A 276 12.66 -11.88 12.88
C ASP A 276 12.79 -12.38 14.33
N PHE A 277 12.98 -11.45 15.27
CA PHE A 277 13.01 -11.76 16.70
C PHE A 277 11.72 -12.47 17.16
N ALA A 278 10.57 -11.96 16.74
CA ALA A 278 9.26 -12.45 17.15
C ALA A 278 9.01 -13.89 16.67
N ILE A 279 9.30 -14.21 15.41
CA ILE A 279 9.07 -15.57 14.87
C ILE A 279 10.00 -16.60 15.52
N GLN A 280 11.24 -16.22 15.82
CA GLN A 280 12.19 -17.11 16.49
C GLN A 280 11.81 -17.39 17.95
N THR A 281 11.14 -16.44 18.62
CA THR A 281 10.87 -16.51 20.07
C THR A 281 9.43 -16.90 20.41
N LEU A 282 8.45 -16.53 19.57
CA LEU A 282 7.02 -16.55 19.88
C LEU A 282 6.26 -17.45 18.88
N ARG A 283 5.67 -18.53 19.38
CA ARG A 283 4.94 -19.49 18.53
C ARG A 283 3.62 -18.91 18.04
N GLY A 284 3.37 -19.03 16.73
CA GLY A 284 2.09 -18.67 16.10
C GLY A 284 1.96 -17.21 15.68
N ILE A 285 2.96 -16.36 15.94
CA ILE A 285 2.91 -14.94 15.59
C ILE A 285 2.87 -14.69 14.08
N ALA A 286 3.49 -15.56 13.27
CA ALA A 286 3.60 -15.42 11.83
C ALA A 286 2.24 -15.35 11.11
N VAL A 287 1.23 -16.09 11.59
CA VAL A 287 -0.12 -16.07 10.97
C VAL A 287 -0.80 -14.71 11.14
N PHE A 288 -0.57 -14.04 12.27
CA PHE A 288 -1.22 -12.78 12.59
C PHE A 288 -0.50 -11.57 12.01
N GLN A 289 0.77 -11.70 11.62
CA GLN A 289 1.56 -10.56 11.15
C GLN A 289 0.99 -9.92 9.87
N PRO A 290 0.68 -10.69 8.80
CA PRO A 290 0.13 -10.05 7.61
C PRO A 290 -1.21 -9.41 7.96
N VAL A 291 -2.08 -10.11 8.69
CA VAL A 291 -3.40 -9.58 9.07
C VAL A 291 -3.31 -8.25 9.81
N ILE A 292 -2.48 -8.12 10.85
CA ILE A 292 -2.41 -6.88 11.61
C ILE A 292 -1.81 -5.73 10.78
N ASN A 293 -0.78 -6.01 9.98
CA ASN A 293 -0.10 -5.00 9.19
C ASN A 293 -0.94 -4.54 8.00
N GLY A 294 -1.40 -5.47 7.15
CA GLY A 294 -2.13 -5.08 5.95
C GLY A 294 -3.55 -4.61 6.23
N VAL A 295 -4.23 -5.07 7.29
CA VAL A 295 -5.52 -4.46 7.65
C VAL A 295 -5.34 -2.99 8.03
N GLY A 296 -4.38 -2.68 8.91
CA GLY A 296 -4.06 -1.31 9.28
C GLY A 296 -3.60 -0.46 8.08
N GLY A 297 -2.69 -0.99 7.27
CA GLY A 297 -2.15 -0.36 6.06
C GLY A 297 -3.22 -0.06 5.02
N ASN A 298 -4.15 -0.98 4.76
CA ASN A 298 -5.23 -0.78 3.80
C ASN A 298 -6.25 0.26 4.28
N LEU A 299 -6.62 0.24 5.57
CA LEU A 299 -7.54 1.23 6.12
C LEU A 299 -6.96 2.65 6.06
N VAL A 300 -5.69 2.81 6.43
CA VAL A 300 -5.05 4.13 6.40
C VAL A 300 -4.81 4.62 4.97
N ALA A 301 -4.53 3.73 4.02
CA ALA A 301 -4.45 4.06 2.61
C ALA A 301 -5.78 4.60 2.04
N VAL A 302 -6.90 3.95 2.37
CA VAL A 302 -8.25 4.43 2.00
C VAL A 302 -8.51 5.82 2.59
N GLN A 303 -8.14 6.04 3.85
CA GLN A 303 -8.27 7.37 4.47
C GLN A 303 -7.40 8.42 3.78
N ALA A 304 -6.13 8.09 3.49
CA ALA A 304 -5.19 9.00 2.85
C ALA A 304 -5.68 9.43 1.46
N SER A 305 -6.16 8.48 0.65
CA SER A 305 -6.69 8.75 -0.69
C SER A 305 -7.98 9.58 -0.66
N ARG A 306 -8.89 9.29 0.27
CA ARG A 306 -10.10 10.11 0.45
C ARG A 306 -9.77 11.54 0.89
N LEU A 307 -8.79 11.69 1.78
CA LEU A 307 -8.34 13.00 2.25
C LEU A 307 -7.65 13.78 1.12
N SER A 308 -6.78 13.15 0.33
CA SER A 308 -6.17 13.73 -0.86
C SER A 308 -7.22 14.21 -1.87
N THR A 309 -8.22 13.36 -2.15
CA THR A 309 -9.32 13.71 -3.06
C THR A 309 -10.14 14.90 -2.54
N ALA A 310 -10.37 14.98 -1.23
CA ALA A 310 -11.07 16.12 -0.63
C ALA A 310 -10.29 17.44 -0.80
N PHE A 311 -8.96 17.41 -0.62
CA PHE A 311 -8.11 18.58 -0.86
C PHE A 311 -8.11 19.01 -2.33
N HIS A 312 -7.97 18.07 -3.27
CA HIS A 312 -8.04 18.36 -4.72
C HIS A 312 -9.38 18.95 -5.15
N ARG A 313 -10.50 18.50 -4.55
CA ARG A 313 -11.83 19.08 -4.82
C ARG A 313 -11.92 20.51 -4.31
N GLN A 314 -11.43 20.77 -3.10
CA GLN A 314 -11.43 22.12 -2.53
C GLN A 314 -10.58 23.09 -3.37
N ASP A 315 -9.44 22.64 -3.88
CA ASP A 315 -8.55 23.45 -4.71
C ASP A 315 -9.21 23.85 -6.03
N LYS A 316 -9.84 22.90 -6.73
CA LYS A 316 -10.61 23.18 -7.96
C LYS A 316 -11.78 24.13 -7.71
N SER A 317 -12.51 23.97 -6.61
CA SER A 317 -13.60 24.87 -6.25
C SER A 317 -13.10 26.29 -5.95
N ARG A 318 -11.89 26.45 -5.40
CA ARG A 318 -11.27 27.74 -5.10
C ARG A 318 -10.71 28.43 -6.34
N GLU A 319 -10.10 27.68 -7.25
CA GLU A 319 -9.67 28.19 -8.57
C GLU A 319 -10.86 28.78 -9.35
N PHE A 320 -12.03 28.15 -9.22
CA PHE A 320 -13.27 28.67 -9.82
C PHE A 320 -13.85 29.89 -9.09
N GLN A 321 -13.59 30.06 -7.78
CA GLN A 321 -14.14 31.15 -6.97
C GLN A 321 -13.22 32.39 -6.87
N ASN A 322 -12.02 32.39 -7.46
CA ASN A 322 -11.03 33.48 -7.38
C ASN A 322 -10.74 33.92 -5.93
N ASP A 323 -10.90 33.01 -4.97
CA ASP A 323 -10.76 33.34 -3.55
C ASP A 323 -9.32 33.10 -3.11
N THR A 324 -8.56 34.18 -2.92
CA THR A 324 -7.12 34.14 -2.62
C THR A 324 -6.80 33.95 -1.13
N ASP A 325 -7.83 33.80 -0.28
CA ASP A 325 -7.61 33.72 1.16
C ASP A 325 -7.26 32.28 1.59
N TYR A 326 -5.95 32.06 1.75
CA TYR A 326 -5.40 30.85 2.36
C TYR A 326 -5.81 30.80 3.83
N ASP A 327 -6.99 30.26 4.17
CA ASP A 327 -7.27 29.89 5.56
C ASP A 327 -6.38 28.68 5.94
N THR A 328 -5.17 29.03 6.38
CA THR A 328 -4.05 28.15 6.71
C THR A 328 -4.11 27.72 8.18
N SER A 329 -5.30 27.59 8.76
CA SER A 329 -5.49 27.19 10.15
C SER A 329 -5.51 25.67 10.37
N THR A 330 -4.46 24.98 9.92
CA THR A 330 -4.17 23.59 10.31
C THR A 330 -2.82 23.45 11.00
N ASN A 331 -2.53 24.35 11.95
CA ASN A 331 -1.47 24.10 12.93
C ASN A 331 -2.05 23.25 14.07
N CYS A 332 -1.50 22.05 14.21
CA CYS A 332 -1.83 21.03 15.22
C CYS A 332 -3.32 20.60 15.22
N LEU A 333 -3.64 19.58 14.41
CA LEU A 333 -4.94 18.92 14.48
C LEU A 333 -5.08 18.22 15.84
N ASP A 334 -5.91 18.81 16.70
CA ASP A 334 -6.43 18.19 17.91
C ASP A 334 -7.05 16.81 17.54
N PRO A 335 -6.68 15.70 18.20
CA PRO A 335 -7.31 14.39 17.99
C PRO A 335 -8.84 14.45 17.98
N TYR A 336 -9.44 15.35 18.78
CA TYR A 336 -10.89 15.56 18.79
C TYR A 336 -11.41 16.10 17.44
N LYS A 337 -10.67 16.96 16.76
CA LYS A 337 -11.07 17.43 15.40
C LYS A 337 -10.92 16.33 14.35
N VAL A 338 -9.96 15.42 14.52
CA VAL A 338 -9.74 14.30 13.59
C VAL A 338 -10.86 13.26 13.68
N PHE A 339 -11.26 12.88 14.90
CA PHE A 339 -12.21 11.77 15.11
C PHE A 339 -13.63 12.19 15.47
N CYS A 340 -13.84 13.42 15.99
CA CYS A 340 -15.12 13.86 16.54
C CYS A 340 -15.72 15.07 15.83
N SER A 341 -15.09 15.61 14.78
CA SER A 341 -15.69 16.70 14.01
C SER A 341 -16.84 16.21 13.11
N LYS A 342 -17.76 17.11 12.74
CA LYS A 342 -18.86 16.84 11.80
C LYS A 342 -18.43 16.82 10.33
N GLN A 343 -17.13 17.01 10.04
CA GLN A 343 -16.62 17.01 8.67
C GLN A 343 -16.60 15.59 8.08
N ASN A 344 -16.72 15.49 6.75
CA ASN A 344 -16.82 14.22 6.02
C ASN A 344 -15.60 13.28 6.27
N ASN A 345 -14.43 13.87 6.49
CA ASN A 345 -13.17 13.15 6.76
C ASN A 345 -13.16 12.44 8.13
N SER A 346 -13.76 13.07 9.15
CA SER A 346 -13.95 12.49 10.50
C SER A 346 -15.01 11.38 10.50
N SER A 347 -16.05 11.52 9.69
CA SER A 347 -17.03 10.43 9.47
C SER A 347 -16.40 9.21 8.81
N THR A 348 -15.52 9.40 7.82
CA THR A 348 -14.78 8.29 7.19
C THR A 348 -13.86 7.60 8.21
N ALA A 349 -13.07 8.34 8.98
CA ALA A 349 -12.18 7.77 10.01
C ALA A 349 -12.95 6.93 11.05
N ARG A 350 -14.12 7.40 11.50
CA ARG A 350 -15.01 6.65 12.41
C ARG A 350 -15.54 5.36 11.80
N VAL A 351 -15.95 5.38 10.52
CA VAL A 351 -16.39 4.18 9.80
C VAL A 351 -15.24 3.18 9.71
N LEU A 352 -14.04 3.60 9.32
CA LEU A 352 -12.86 2.73 9.24
C LEU A 352 -12.50 2.12 10.59
N LEU A 353 -12.55 2.92 11.67
CA LEU A 353 -12.32 2.43 13.04
C LEU A 353 -13.38 1.41 13.47
N SER A 354 -14.65 1.62 13.08
CA SER A 354 -15.74 0.69 13.40
C SER A 354 -15.61 -0.67 12.70
N LEU A 355 -14.88 -0.74 11.58
CA LEU A 355 -14.63 -1.98 10.84
C LEU A 355 -13.53 -2.85 11.48
N VAL A 356 -12.65 -2.27 12.31
CA VAL A 356 -11.50 -2.97 12.90
C VAL A 356 -11.96 -4.17 13.74
N ILE A 357 -12.82 -3.96 14.74
CA ILE A 357 -13.26 -5.04 15.63
C ILE A 357 -13.96 -6.19 14.87
N PRO A 358 -15.04 -5.97 14.10
CA PRO A 358 -15.73 -7.06 13.41
C PRO A 358 -14.85 -7.73 12.35
N GLY A 359 -13.97 -6.96 11.68
CA GLY A 359 -13.01 -7.49 10.72
C GLY A 359 -12.00 -8.43 11.37
N HIS A 360 -11.26 -7.94 12.36
CA HIS A 360 -10.26 -8.72 13.06
C HIS A 360 -10.87 -9.95 13.75
N LEU A 361 -12.06 -9.86 14.34
CA LEU A 361 -12.76 -11.04 14.87
C LEU A 361 -13.03 -12.10 13.79
N THR A 362 -13.47 -11.67 12.60
CA THR A 362 -13.70 -12.58 11.48
C THR A 362 -12.39 -13.22 11.01
N PHE A 363 -11.30 -12.45 10.92
CA PHE A 363 -9.99 -12.97 10.50
C PHE A 363 -9.40 -13.91 11.54
N ILE A 364 -9.52 -13.61 12.85
CA ILE A 364 -9.12 -14.52 13.93
C ILE A 364 -9.91 -15.83 13.86
N PHE A 365 -11.23 -15.76 13.64
CA PHE A 365 -12.07 -16.95 13.50
C PHE A 365 -11.61 -17.83 12.32
N LEU A 366 -11.26 -17.23 11.18
CA LEU A 366 -10.69 -17.98 10.06
C LEU A 366 -9.34 -18.58 10.40
N ILE A 367 -8.43 -17.83 11.03
CA ILE A 367 -7.13 -18.35 11.47
C ILE A 367 -7.31 -19.55 12.40
N TRP A 368 -8.24 -19.45 13.35
CA TRP A 368 -8.57 -20.54 14.26
C TRP A 368 -8.96 -21.80 13.50
N GLN A 369 -9.83 -21.68 12.49
CA GLN A 369 -10.30 -22.81 11.70
C GLN A 369 -9.17 -23.56 10.98
N PHE A 370 -8.13 -22.86 10.53
CA PHE A 370 -6.99 -23.45 9.82
C PHE A 370 -5.79 -23.80 10.70
N THR A 371 -5.72 -23.29 11.93
CA THR A 371 -4.54 -23.38 12.81
C THR A 371 -4.85 -23.99 14.18
N ALA A 372 -6.06 -24.51 14.40
CA ALA A 372 -6.55 -25.01 15.70
C ALA A 372 -5.60 -26.02 16.38
N ASP A 373 -4.87 -26.81 15.60
CA ASP A 373 -3.95 -27.83 16.14
C ASP A 373 -2.63 -27.25 16.69
N HIS A 374 -2.23 -26.05 16.25
CA HIS A 374 -0.92 -25.45 16.53
C HIS A 374 -0.97 -24.29 17.52
N PHE A 375 -2.13 -23.61 17.65
CA PHE A 375 -2.29 -22.44 18.51
C PHE A 375 -3.64 -22.42 19.22
N ARG A 376 -3.62 -22.45 20.57
CA ARG A 376 -4.83 -22.32 21.38
C ARG A 376 -5.14 -20.84 21.59
N LEU A 377 -6.17 -20.35 20.90
CA LEU A 377 -6.70 -19.01 21.11
C LEU A 377 -7.29 -18.85 22.51
N SER A 378 -6.63 -18.03 23.34
CA SER A 378 -7.12 -17.69 24.67
C SER A 378 -7.96 -16.41 24.61
N PHE A 379 -8.98 -16.30 25.47
CA PHE A 379 -9.76 -15.07 25.59
C PHE A 379 -8.90 -13.82 25.87
N PRO A 380 -7.88 -13.88 26.77
CA PRO A 380 -6.96 -12.75 26.98
C PRO A 380 -6.22 -12.34 25.71
N PHE A 381 -5.78 -13.31 24.88
CA PHE A 381 -5.13 -13.03 23.60
C PHE A 381 -6.03 -12.26 22.66
N ILE A 382 -7.29 -12.68 22.48
CA ILE A 382 -8.23 -12.00 21.59
C ILE A 382 -8.43 -10.55 22.03
N ILE A 383 -8.60 -10.31 23.33
CA ILE A 383 -8.79 -8.94 23.87
C ILE A 383 -7.57 -8.07 23.62
N LEU A 384 -6.36 -8.53 23.99
CA LEU A 384 -5.12 -7.76 23.82
C LEU A 384 -4.78 -7.53 22.34
N TYR A 385 -5.01 -8.54 21.48
CA TYR A 385 -4.84 -8.40 20.02
C TYR A 385 -5.78 -7.35 19.42
N LEU A 386 -7.06 -7.33 19.82
CA LEU A 386 -8.02 -6.33 19.35
C LEU A 386 -7.65 -4.93 19.84
N ILE A 387 -7.16 -4.79 21.09
CA ILE A 387 -6.65 -3.52 21.61
C ILE A 387 -5.44 -3.05 20.78
N ALA A 388 -4.49 -3.93 20.50
CA ALA A 388 -3.32 -3.63 19.67
C ALA A 388 -3.73 -3.16 18.26
N ALA A 389 -4.64 -3.88 17.60
CA ALA A 389 -5.15 -3.51 16.27
C ALA A 389 -5.87 -2.15 16.29
N LEU A 390 -6.68 -1.87 17.31
CA LEU A 390 -7.34 -0.57 17.47
C LEU A 390 -6.32 0.55 17.68
N ILE A 391 -5.35 0.37 18.57
CA ILE A 391 -4.29 1.35 18.84
C ILE A 391 -3.52 1.66 17.57
N GLN A 392 -3.11 0.63 16.82
CA GLN A 392 -2.40 0.79 15.55
C GLN A 392 -3.20 1.63 14.57
N VAL A 393 -4.48 1.30 14.32
CA VAL A 393 -5.34 2.02 13.37
C VAL A 393 -5.59 3.46 13.83
N ILE A 394 -5.81 3.70 15.12
CA ILE A 394 -5.98 5.07 15.66
C ILE A 394 -4.74 5.93 15.38
N ILE A 395 -3.55 5.40 15.68
CA ILE A 395 -2.28 6.11 15.44
C ILE A 395 -2.13 6.38 13.94
N LEU A 396 -2.37 5.39 13.09
CA LEU A 396 -2.25 5.52 11.64
C LEU A 396 -3.21 6.57 11.04
N LEU A 397 -4.49 6.55 11.43
CA LEU A 397 -5.47 7.53 10.96
C LEU A 397 -5.13 8.95 11.41
N TYR A 398 -4.59 9.10 12.62
CA TYR A 398 -4.11 10.39 13.12
C TYR A 398 -2.92 10.91 12.30
N ILE A 399 -1.91 10.06 12.07
CA ILE A 399 -0.74 10.41 11.25
C ILE A 399 -1.17 10.74 9.81
N ALA A 400 -2.12 10.01 9.23
CA ALA A 400 -2.62 10.27 7.89
C ALA A 400 -3.23 11.66 7.76
N GLN A 401 -4.05 12.07 8.73
CA GLN A 401 -4.69 13.39 8.73
C GLN A 401 -3.66 14.52 8.77
N TRP A 402 -2.63 14.38 9.62
CA TRP A 402 -1.55 15.35 9.72
C TRP A 402 -0.68 15.37 8.47
N MET A 403 -0.24 14.19 8.00
CA MET A 403 0.75 14.08 6.94
C MET A 403 0.19 14.49 5.58
N VAL A 404 -1.05 14.13 5.25
CA VAL A 404 -1.68 14.58 3.99
C VAL A 404 -1.81 16.10 3.97
N GLY A 405 -2.23 16.72 5.07
CA GLY A 405 -2.29 18.18 5.17
C GLY A 405 -0.89 18.82 5.06
N PHE A 406 0.12 18.22 5.67
CA PHE A 406 1.51 18.69 5.58
C PHE A 406 2.08 18.59 4.16
N VAL A 407 1.88 17.46 3.48
CA VAL A 407 2.34 17.25 2.10
C VAL A 407 1.60 18.18 1.13
N TRP A 408 0.30 18.36 1.33
CA TRP A 408 -0.50 19.32 0.54
C TRP A 408 0.08 20.74 0.62
N ARG A 409 0.47 21.19 1.81
CA ARG A 409 1.11 22.51 2.01
C ARG A 409 2.45 22.67 1.29
N GLN A 410 3.07 21.57 0.86
CA GLN A 410 4.31 21.60 0.07
C GLN A 410 4.07 21.56 -1.44
N ASN A 411 2.82 21.71 -1.90
CA ASN A 411 2.43 21.59 -3.32
C ASN A 411 2.85 20.25 -3.93
N ARG A 412 2.74 19.17 -3.14
CA ARG A 412 2.99 17.81 -3.59
C ARG A 412 1.71 17.00 -3.49
N ASP A 413 1.52 16.08 -4.43
CA ASP A 413 0.39 15.16 -4.42
C ASP A 413 0.50 14.15 -3.26
N PRO A 414 -0.41 14.20 -2.27
CA PRO A 414 -0.40 13.28 -1.14
C PRO A 414 -0.56 11.82 -1.53
N ASP A 415 -1.21 11.50 -2.65
CA ASP A 415 -1.42 10.11 -3.08
C ASP A 415 -0.10 9.43 -3.48
N ASN A 416 0.87 10.21 -3.97
CA ASN A 416 2.19 9.70 -4.36
C ASN A 416 3.18 9.64 -3.19
N VAL A 417 2.93 10.38 -2.11
CA VAL A 417 3.89 10.56 -1.01
C VAL A 417 3.43 9.90 0.29
N CYS A 418 2.18 10.13 0.70
CA CYS A 418 1.70 9.76 2.03
C CYS A 418 1.49 8.26 2.19
N ILE A 419 0.90 7.61 1.19
CA ILE A 419 0.56 6.18 1.26
C ILE A 419 1.79 5.33 1.60
N PRO A 420 2.94 5.46 0.91
CA PRO A 420 4.15 4.71 1.25
C PRO A 420 4.62 4.82 2.70
N TYR A 421 4.57 6.03 3.27
CA TYR A 421 4.96 6.22 4.66
C TYR A 421 3.95 5.63 5.64
N LEU A 422 2.65 5.77 5.36
CA LEU A 422 1.60 5.28 6.26
C LEU A 422 1.57 3.76 6.33
N THR A 423 1.72 3.08 5.19
CA THR A 423 1.76 1.62 5.14
C THR A 423 3.00 1.10 5.86
N ALA A 424 4.17 1.70 5.64
CA ALA A 424 5.40 1.28 6.31
C ALA A 424 5.42 1.55 7.82
N ILE A 425 4.88 2.69 8.27
CA ILE A 425 4.63 2.95 9.71
C ILE A 425 3.64 1.92 10.25
N GLY A 426 2.65 1.53 9.45
CA GLY A 426 1.70 0.48 9.78
C GLY A 426 2.35 -0.87 9.99
N ASP A 427 3.29 -1.25 9.11
CA ASP A 427 4.07 -2.49 9.24
C ASP A 427 4.89 -2.51 10.52
N LEU A 428 5.60 -1.41 10.82
CA LEU A 428 6.42 -1.28 12.01
C LEU A 428 5.57 -1.33 13.30
N LEU A 429 4.52 -0.50 13.37
CA LEU A 429 3.65 -0.42 14.54
C LEU A 429 2.87 -1.73 14.75
N GLY A 430 2.32 -2.32 13.69
CA GLY A 430 1.57 -3.57 13.79
C GLY A 430 2.44 -4.72 14.27
N THR A 431 3.65 -4.85 13.73
CA THR A 431 4.61 -5.87 14.17
C THR A 431 5.04 -5.65 15.63
N ALA A 432 5.34 -4.41 16.02
CA ALA A 432 5.75 -4.09 17.39
C ALA A 432 4.63 -4.35 18.41
N LEU A 433 3.40 -3.91 18.12
CA LEU A 433 2.25 -4.10 19.00
C LEU A 433 1.85 -5.58 19.10
N LEU A 434 1.86 -6.31 17.97
CA LEU A 434 1.60 -7.75 17.97
C LEU A 434 2.63 -8.50 18.82
N THR A 435 3.92 -8.21 18.62
CA THR A 435 5.01 -8.80 19.40
C THR A 435 4.82 -8.52 20.90
N SER A 436 4.45 -7.29 21.25
CA SER A 436 4.16 -6.90 22.64
C SER A 436 3.01 -7.72 23.24
N VAL A 437 1.93 -7.94 22.48
CA VAL A 437 0.80 -8.79 22.93
C VAL A 437 1.26 -10.21 23.24
N PHE A 438 2.06 -10.81 22.37
CA PHE A 438 2.60 -12.16 22.59
C PHE A 438 3.55 -12.21 23.79
N LEU A 439 4.42 -11.20 23.97
CA LEU A 439 5.33 -11.12 25.12
C LEU A 439 4.63 -10.94 26.46
N ILE A 440 3.49 -10.23 26.48
CA ILE A 440 2.68 -10.06 27.70
C ILE A 440 2.01 -11.37 28.12
N LEU A 441 1.74 -12.26 27.17
CA LEU A 441 1.00 -13.50 27.36
C LEU A 441 1.87 -14.77 27.39
N SER A 442 3.16 -14.65 27.04
CA SER A 442 4.18 -15.68 27.18
C SER A 442 4.71 -15.76 28.60
#